data_AF-A0A5N6E8T1-F1
#
_entry.id   AF-A0A5N6E8T1-F1
#
_cell.length_a   1.000
_cell.length_b   1.000
_cell.length_c   1.000
_cell.angle_alpha   90.00
_cell.angle_beta   90.00
_cell.angle_gamma   90.00
#
_symmetry.space_group_name_H-M   'P 1'
#
loop_
_entity.id
_entity.type
_entity.pdbx_description
1 polymer ?
#
loop_
_entity_poly.entity_id
_entity_poly.type
_entity_poly.pdbx_seq_one_letter_code
_entity_poly.pdbx_strand_id
1 'polypeptide(L)'
;MFTPYERPPPKIPSQGIVERWEQGATDPASLTFDERQHLLNRYPYGKCDDFCKAHTGLTIEELVQKAARTDDLSRLETDIIVWGPAYEMDDRDPNMIYARDVIRWPENIRRTYTAMKKAIMTDIEKKARANADKSYDRRRQLDEVARDRISLHDLNNIRISNKVPWVIRVDNQLQEHWGFVCIRTSFHDDSAWRHFQYQFKEAIDLGLTFIQWIEDPVNDNAALEDICGYFRNLRDEGKIEPGLRQDAFLYADTAAIQSSLDHCPLPERGYVLAADASHDATKLPTYKHGFKGSVRVALTGAFTTFYARLIPRGSPKDNPAAEHNLRQSWEVIYKRAKFDGSQTAYPPVSIMNRGWYDPIHDIIIQNT
;
A
#
# COMPACT_ATOMS: atom_id res chain seq x y z
N MET A 1 -6.07 13.61 30.66
CA MET A 1 -4.70 13.05 30.74
C MET A 1 -4.61 11.97 29.69
N PHE A 2 -3.77 12.15 28.69
CA PHE A 2 -3.53 11.12 27.69
C PHE A 2 -2.50 10.14 28.22
N THR A 3 -2.84 8.85 28.21
CA THR A 3 -1.84 7.79 28.28
C THR A 3 -1.18 7.75 26.91
N PRO A 4 0.12 8.11 26.78
CA PRO A 4 0.83 7.96 25.52
C PRO A 4 0.65 6.52 25.03
N TYR A 5 0.53 6.31 23.72
CA TYR A 5 0.50 4.97 23.14
C TYR A 5 1.78 4.24 23.57
N GLU A 6 1.68 3.46 24.64
CA GLU A 6 2.73 2.58 25.08
C GLU A 6 2.78 1.46 24.07
N ARG A 7 3.85 1.47 23.26
CA ARG A 7 4.11 0.36 22.36
C ARG A 7 4.10 -0.91 23.19
N PRO A 8 3.35 -1.95 22.78
CA PRO A 8 3.30 -3.18 23.55
C PRO A 8 4.71 -3.70 23.81
N PRO A 9 4.97 -4.29 24.99
CA PRO A 9 6.26 -4.89 25.28
C PRO A 9 6.60 -5.92 24.19
N PRO A 10 7.89 -6.08 23.84
CA PRO A 10 8.26 -7.07 22.84
C PRO A 10 7.85 -8.45 23.35
N LYS A 11 7.39 -9.32 22.44
CA LYS A 11 7.16 -10.72 22.79
C LYS A 11 8.51 -11.38 23.04
N ILE A 12 8.93 -11.46 24.30
CA ILE A 12 10.18 -12.12 24.69
C ILE A 12 9.91 -13.63 24.72
N PRO A 13 10.74 -14.46 24.05
CA PRO A 13 10.61 -15.91 24.10
C PRO A 13 10.77 -16.41 25.54
N SER A 14 10.05 -17.48 25.87
CA SER A 14 10.21 -18.13 27.19
C SER A 14 11.61 -18.71 27.35
N GLN A 15 12.04 -18.90 28.61
CA GLN A 15 13.35 -19.45 28.92
C GLN A 15 13.59 -20.82 28.25
N GLY A 16 12.58 -21.70 28.24
CA GLY A 16 12.69 -23.01 27.57
C GLY A 16 12.87 -22.91 26.05
N ILE A 17 12.32 -21.88 25.40
CA ILE A 17 12.57 -21.61 23.97
C ILE A 17 14.01 -21.14 23.76
N VAL A 18 14.52 -20.27 24.64
CA VAL A 18 15.91 -19.80 24.55
C VAL A 18 16.89 -20.95 24.76
N GLU A 19 16.66 -21.82 25.75
CA GLU A 19 17.47 -23.03 25.99
C GLU A 19 17.44 -23.97 24.78
N ARG A 20 16.27 -24.14 24.15
CA ARG A 20 16.15 -24.92 22.91
C ARG A 20 16.96 -24.30 21.76
N TRP A 21 17.02 -22.98 21.67
CA TRP A 21 17.86 -22.28 20.68
C TRP A 21 19.35 -22.41 20.98
N GLU A 22 19.77 -22.38 22.25
CA GLU A 22 21.16 -22.62 22.65
C GLU A 22 21.61 -24.04 22.29
N GLN A 23 20.75 -25.02 22.55
CA GLN A 23 20.99 -26.40 22.16
C GLN A 23 21.13 -26.50 20.64
N GLY A 24 20.18 -25.94 19.89
CA GLY A 24 20.23 -25.99 18.43
C GLY A 24 21.41 -25.23 17.83
N ALA A 25 21.90 -24.17 18.48
CA ALA A 25 23.06 -23.43 17.99
C ALA A 25 24.35 -24.25 18.11
N THR A 26 24.40 -25.14 19.09
CA THR A 26 25.52 -26.07 19.33
C THR A 26 25.38 -27.34 18.50
N ASP A 27 24.17 -27.87 18.43
CA ASP A 27 23.81 -29.07 17.68
C ASP A 27 22.54 -28.83 16.84
N PRO A 28 22.68 -28.31 15.61
CA PRO A 28 21.55 -28.07 14.71
C PRO A 28 20.77 -29.34 14.38
N ALA A 29 21.40 -30.51 14.47
CA ALA A 29 20.77 -31.81 14.21
C ALA A 29 19.73 -32.17 15.28
N SER A 30 19.85 -31.61 16.48
CA SER A 30 18.89 -31.81 17.58
C SER A 30 17.51 -31.19 17.32
N LEU A 31 17.40 -30.26 16.38
CA LEU A 31 16.12 -29.65 16.00
C LEU A 31 15.35 -30.53 15.01
N THR A 32 14.03 -30.60 15.24
CA THR A 32 13.07 -31.13 14.29
C THR A 32 12.97 -30.25 13.04
N PHE A 33 12.41 -30.81 11.97
CA PHE A 33 12.17 -30.06 10.74
C PHE A 33 11.30 -28.82 10.99
N ASP A 34 10.18 -28.97 11.71
CA ASP A 34 9.25 -27.87 11.98
C ASP A 34 9.89 -26.76 12.82
N GLU A 35 10.71 -27.10 13.82
CA GLU A 35 11.44 -26.10 14.61
C GLU A 35 12.39 -25.29 13.72
N ARG A 36 13.08 -25.93 12.77
CA ARG A 36 13.94 -25.23 11.79
C ARG A 36 13.11 -24.33 10.89
N GLN A 37 11.98 -24.81 10.37
CA GLN A 37 11.12 -23.99 9.51
C GLN A 37 10.52 -22.80 10.27
N HIS A 38 10.16 -22.94 11.55
CA HIS A 38 9.68 -21.84 12.38
C HIS A 38 10.75 -20.75 12.53
N LEU A 39 11.99 -21.15 12.84
CA LEU A 39 13.14 -20.24 12.96
C LEU A 39 13.50 -19.52 11.65
N LEU A 40 13.24 -20.16 10.52
CA LEU A 40 13.44 -19.62 9.18
C LEU A 40 12.21 -18.84 8.65
N ASN A 41 11.15 -18.68 9.45
CA ASN A 41 9.86 -18.08 9.05
C ASN A 41 9.24 -18.75 7.82
N ARG A 42 9.33 -20.08 7.76
CA ARG A 42 8.80 -20.98 6.72
C ARG A 42 7.80 -21.98 7.31
N TYR A 43 7.18 -21.65 8.43
CA TYR A 43 6.21 -22.54 9.09
C TYR A 43 4.79 -21.92 9.03
N PRO A 44 3.74 -22.73 8.77
CA PRO A 44 3.78 -24.14 8.35
C PRO A 44 4.37 -24.32 6.95
N TYR A 45 5.27 -25.30 6.78
CA TYR A 45 6.05 -25.43 5.53
C TYR A 45 5.21 -25.64 4.29
N GLY A 46 4.20 -26.53 4.35
CA GLY A 46 3.32 -26.78 3.21
C GLY A 46 2.62 -25.52 2.72
N LYS A 47 2.05 -24.72 3.64
CA LYS A 47 1.42 -23.44 3.29
C LYS A 47 2.41 -22.43 2.72
N CYS A 48 3.59 -22.34 3.32
CA CYS A 48 4.65 -21.44 2.86
C CYS A 48 5.14 -21.82 1.46
N ASP A 49 5.22 -23.13 1.16
CA ASP A 49 5.65 -23.65 -0.13
C ASP A 49 4.58 -23.40 -1.20
N ASP A 50 3.31 -23.63 -0.87
CA ASP A 50 2.17 -23.32 -1.75
C ASP A 50 2.11 -21.82 -2.06
N PHE A 51 2.32 -20.96 -1.05
CA PHE A 51 2.41 -19.51 -1.23
C PHE A 51 3.55 -19.14 -2.19
N CYS A 52 4.75 -19.71 -2.02
CA CYS A 52 5.88 -19.45 -2.92
C CYS A 52 5.56 -19.87 -4.35
N LYS A 53 4.98 -21.05 -4.55
CA LYS A 53 4.59 -21.52 -5.89
C LYS A 53 3.57 -20.60 -6.55
N ALA A 54 2.55 -20.19 -5.81
CA ALA A 54 1.49 -19.34 -6.34
C ALA A 54 2.01 -17.98 -6.82
N HIS A 55 2.96 -17.38 -6.10
CA HIS A 55 3.39 -16.00 -6.37
C HIS A 55 4.72 -15.88 -7.14
N THR A 56 5.55 -16.92 -7.15
CA THR A 56 6.86 -16.91 -7.83
C THR A 56 6.98 -17.98 -8.90
N GLY A 57 6.05 -18.94 -8.96
CA GLY A 57 6.15 -20.14 -9.79
C GLY A 57 7.16 -21.18 -9.29
N LEU A 58 7.78 -20.96 -8.12
CA LEU A 58 8.83 -21.80 -7.56
C LEU A 58 8.46 -22.29 -6.15
N THR A 59 8.85 -23.53 -5.82
CA THR A 59 8.92 -23.99 -4.42
C THR A 59 9.90 -23.13 -3.60
N ILE A 60 9.81 -23.21 -2.27
CA ILE A 60 10.80 -22.56 -1.40
C ILE A 60 12.22 -23.02 -1.74
N GLU A 61 12.41 -24.32 -1.98
CA GLU A 61 13.72 -24.88 -2.26
C GLU A 61 14.27 -24.43 -3.62
N GLU A 62 13.44 -24.43 -4.67
CA GLU A 62 13.83 -23.89 -5.98
C GLU A 62 14.15 -22.40 -5.92
N LEU A 63 13.39 -21.63 -5.14
CA LEU A 63 13.65 -20.21 -4.95
C LEU A 63 14.97 -19.98 -4.20
N VAL A 64 15.27 -20.77 -3.17
CA VAL A 64 16.58 -20.76 -2.49
C VAL A 64 17.71 -21.09 -3.47
N GLN A 65 17.54 -22.09 -4.33
CA GLN A 65 18.53 -22.44 -5.35
C GLN A 65 18.73 -21.32 -6.38
N LYS A 66 17.65 -20.66 -6.82
CA LYS A 66 17.70 -19.49 -7.70
C LYS A 66 18.48 -18.36 -7.03
N ALA A 67 18.10 -17.98 -5.82
CA ALA A 67 18.74 -16.91 -5.06
C ALA A 67 20.22 -17.21 -4.73
N ALA A 68 20.61 -18.47 -4.58
CA ALA A 68 22.01 -18.84 -4.41
C ALA A 68 22.88 -18.61 -5.67
N ARG A 69 22.27 -18.45 -6.85
CA ARG A 69 22.97 -18.27 -8.13
C ARG A 69 23.02 -16.81 -8.59
N THR A 70 22.06 -15.97 -8.19
CA THR A 70 21.96 -14.57 -8.63
C THR A 70 21.43 -13.66 -7.53
N ASP A 71 21.79 -12.38 -7.58
CA ASP A 71 21.15 -11.30 -6.78
C ASP A 71 20.09 -10.52 -7.57
N ASP A 72 19.88 -10.89 -8.84
CA ASP A 72 18.78 -10.42 -9.68
C ASP A 72 17.48 -11.16 -9.31
N LEU A 73 16.88 -10.69 -8.23
CA LEU A 73 15.65 -11.20 -7.64
C LEU A 73 14.59 -10.13 -7.73
N SER A 74 13.34 -10.54 -7.99
CA SER A 74 12.20 -9.64 -7.82
C SER A 74 12.07 -9.20 -6.36
N ARG A 75 11.23 -8.19 -6.12
CA ARG A 75 10.97 -7.67 -4.77
C ARG A 75 10.44 -8.78 -3.86
N LEU A 76 9.37 -9.46 -4.29
CA LEU A 76 8.75 -10.54 -3.53
C LEU A 76 9.71 -11.70 -3.29
N GLU A 77 10.46 -12.13 -4.30
CA GLU A 77 11.45 -13.21 -4.13
C GLU A 77 12.52 -12.85 -3.10
N THR A 78 12.95 -11.60 -3.08
CA THR A 78 13.90 -11.15 -2.06
C THR A 78 13.26 -11.13 -0.68
N ASP A 79 12.06 -10.59 -0.56
CA ASP A 79 11.37 -10.50 0.74
C ASP A 79 11.09 -11.91 1.30
N ILE A 80 10.72 -12.87 0.46
CA ILE A 80 10.59 -14.29 0.86
C ILE A 80 11.93 -14.87 1.36
N ILE A 81 13.06 -14.60 0.70
CA ILE A 81 14.37 -15.13 1.14
C ILE A 81 14.89 -14.40 2.40
N VAL A 82 14.60 -13.11 2.56
CA VAL A 82 15.09 -12.29 3.67
C VAL A 82 14.21 -12.44 4.92
N TRP A 83 12.90 -12.42 4.77
CA TRP A 83 11.96 -12.40 5.89
C TRP A 83 11.26 -13.73 6.10
N GLY A 84 11.23 -14.59 5.08
CA GLY A 84 10.47 -15.83 5.05
C GLY A 84 9.06 -15.61 4.51
N PRO A 85 8.47 -16.59 3.81
CA PRO A 85 7.14 -16.47 3.21
C PRO A 85 6.04 -16.20 4.25
N ALA A 86 6.17 -16.70 5.49
CA ALA A 86 5.21 -16.44 6.55
C ALA A 86 5.07 -14.94 6.89
N TYR A 87 6.07 -14.12 6.54
CA TYR A 87 6.01 -12.67 6.73
C TYR A 87 5.08 -11.98 5.73
N GLU A 88 4.93 -12.56 4.54
CA GLU A 88 4.12 -12.04 3.41
C GLU A 88 2.69 -12.59 3.40
N MET A 89 2.41 -13.67 4.16
CA MET A 89 1.09 -14.27 4.24
C MET A 89 0.13 -13.46 5.14
N ASP A 90 -1.16 -13.51 4.81
CA ASP A 90 -2.24 -12.85 5.57
C ASP A 90 -2.58 -13.59 6.88
N ASP A 91 -2.53 -14.93 6.87
CA ASP A 91 -2.90 -15.81 7.99
C ASP A 91 -1.73 -16.08 8.95
N ARG A 92 -1.00 -15.03 9.32
CA ARG A 92 0.25 -15.14 10.09
C ARG A 92 0.07 -15.91 11.39
N ASP A 93 1.00 -16.81 11.67
CA ASP A 93 1.09 -17.49 12.96
C ASP A 93 1.18 -16.44 14.08
N PRO A 94 0.28 -16.45 15.08
CA PRO A 94 0.35 -15.53 16.22
C PRO A 94 1.66 -15.63 17.01
N ASN A 95 2.38 -16.74 16.87
CA ASN A 95 3.69 -17.01 17.45
C ASN A 95 4.87 -16.69 16.53
N MET A 96 4.64 -16.11 15.34
CA MET A 96 5.71 -15.73 14.43
C MET A 96 6.68 -14.75 15.11
N ILE A 97 7.98 -14.97 14.89
CA ILE A 97 9.04 -14.11 15.41
C ILE A 97 9.18 -12.88 14.49
N TYR A 98 8.66 -11.74 14.92
CA TYR A 98 8.78 -10.50 14.16
C TYR A 98 10.17 -9.87 14.34
N ALA A 99 10.78 -9.40 13.25
CA ALA A 99 12.05 -8.66 13.29
C ALA A 99 12.02 -7.47 14.28
N ARG A 100 10.86 -6.79 14.39
CA ARG A 100 10.66 -5.67 15.34
C ARG A 100 10.76 -6.09 16.81
N ASP A 101 10.41 -7.33 17.13
CA ASP A 101 10.51 -7.87 18.49
C ASP A 101 11.95 -8.28 18.77
N VAL A 102 12.62 -8.94 17.81
CA VAL A 102 14.02 -9.36 17.89
C VAL A 102 14.96 -8.19 18.20
N ILE A 103 14.76 -7.04 17.56
CA ILE A 103 15.58 -5.82 17.79
C ILE A 103 15.46 -5.31 19.23
N ARG A 104 14.32 -5.58 19.88
CA ARG A 104 14.00 -5.12 21.24
C ARG A 104 14.31 -6.18 22.31
N TRP A 105 14.74 -7.37 21.93
CA TRP A 105 15.10 -8.42 22.88
C TRP A 105 16.39 -8.08 23.63
N PRO A 106 16.56 -8.60 24.86
CA PRO A 106 17.84 -8.61 25.54
C PRO A 106 18.96 -9.15 24.65
N GLU A 107 20.15 -8.55 24.76
CA GLU A 107 21.26 -8.83 23.85
C GLU A 107 21.65 -10.31 23.81
N ASN A 108 21.64 -10.97 24.97
CA ASN A 108 21.92 -12.40 25.07
C ASN A 108 20.93 -13.23 24.25
N ILE A 109 19.62 -12.96 24.35
CA ILE A 109 18.58 -13.67 23.61
C ILE A 109 18.72 -13.40 22.11
N ARG A 110 18.92 -12.13 21.72
CA ARG A 110 19.11 -11.72 20.32
C ARG A 110 20.31 -12.41 19.68
N ARG A 111 21.42 -12.49 20.43
CA ARG A 111 22.65 -13.17 20.00
C ARG A 111 22.43 -14.68 19.86
N THR A 112 21.78 -15.32 20.83
CA THR A 112 21.42 -16.74 20.76
C THR A 112 20.54 -17.04 19.54
N TYR A 113 19.47 -16.27 19.33
CA TYR A 113 18.60 -16.42 18.15
C TYR A 113 19.36 -16.26 16.84
N THR A 114 20.25 -15.27 16.74
CA THR A 114 21.05 -15.02 15.53
C THR A 114 22.06 -16.15 15.27
N ALA A 115 22.76 -16.59 16.32
CA ALA A 115 23.71 -17.70 16.24
C ALA A 115 23.00 -18.97 15.79
N MET A 116 21.83 -19.24 16.37
CA MET A 116 21.01 -20.38 16.04
C MET A 116 20.55 -20.36 14.58
N LYS A 117 19.97 -19.23 14.13
CA LYS A 117 19.51 -19.07 12.74
C LYS A 117 20.64 -19.27 11.73
N LYS A 118 21.85 -18.83 12.05
CA LYS A 118 23.05 -19.06 11.23
C LYS A 118 23.49 -20.53 11.21
N ALA A 119 23.35 -21.24 12.33
CA ALA A 119 23.77 -22.63 12.47
C ALA A 119 22.87 -23.59 11.70
N ILE A 120 21.56 -23.32 11.62
CA ILE A 120 20.60 -24.18 10.91
C ILE A 120 20.58 -23.98 9.39
N MET A 121 21.12 -22.87 8.89
CA MET A 121 21.18 -22.61 7.46
C MET A 121 22.27 -23.47 6.78
N THR A 122 21.90 -24.10 5.69
CA THR A 122 22.85 -24.73 4.75
C THR A 122 23.70 -23.67 4.04
N ASP A 123 24.80 -24.09 3.41
CA ASP A 123 25.67 -23.16 2.68
C ASP A 123 24.97 -22.54 1.46
N ILE A 124 24.06 -23.27 0.84
CA ILE A 124 23.22 -22.76 -0.25
C ILE A 124 22.28 -21.67 0.29
N GLU A 125 21.63 -21.89 1.43
CA GLU A 125 20.77 -20.88 2.06
C GLU A 125 21.54 -19.64 2.51
N LYS A 126 22.76 -19.81 3.05
CA LYS A 126 23.62 -18.67 3.38
C LYS A 126 23.96 -17.86 2.14
N LYS A 127 24.27 -18.53 1.02
CA LYS A 127 24.57 -17.87 -0.25
C LYS A 127 23.34 -17.17 -0.83
N ALA A 128 22.18 -17.83 -0.80
CA ALA A 128 20.90 -17.26 -1.19
C ALA A 128 20.59 -16.00 -0.39
N ARG A 129 20.78 -16.07 0.94
CA ARG A 129 20.58 -14.94 1.84
C ARG A 129 21.51 -13.79 1.52
N ALA A 130 22.80 -14.04 1.33
CA ALA A 130 23.76 -12.99 0.99
C ALA A 130 23.43 -12.27 -0.34
N ASN A 131 22.94 -13.00 -1.35
CA ASN A 131 22.50 -12.39 -2.60
C ASN A 131 21.19 -11.63 -2.44
N ALA A 132 20.23 -12.16 -1.68
CA ALA A 132 18.99 -11.48 -1.37
C ALA A 132 19.23 -10.19 -0.56
N ASP A 133 20.16 -10.18 0.40
CA ASP A 133 20.55 -8.98 1.14
C ASP A 133 21.14 -7.91 0.19
N LYS A 134 21.97 -8.29 -0.80
CA LYS A 134 22.44 -7.35 -1.85
C LYS A 134 21.30 -6.79 -2.69
N SER A 135 20.36 -7.65 -3.11
CA SER A 135 19.17 -7.25 -3.86
C SER A 135 18.32 -6.27 -3.06
N TYR A 136 18.13 -6.57 -1.77
CA TYR A 136 17.41 -5.75 -0.80
C TYR A 136 18.10 -4.40 -0.60
N ASP A 137 19.41 -4.37 -0.40
CA ASP A 137 20.16 -3.13 -0.23
C ASP A 137 20.16 -2.27 -1.51
N ARG A 138 20.29 -2.88 -2.69
CA ARG A 138 20.19 -2.17 -3.97
C ARG A 138 18.82 -1.52 -4.12
N ARG A 139 17.75 -2.25 -3.81
CA ARG A 139 16.39 -1.68 -3.80
C ARG A 139 16.21 -0.65 -2.71
N ARG A 140 16.75 -0.85 -1.51
CA ARG A 140 16.70 0.14 -0.43
C ARG A 140 17.38 1.44 -0.87
N GLN A 141 18.49 1.36 -1.59
CA GLN A 141 19.17 2.54 -2.16
C GLN A 141 18.33 3.19 -3.26
N LEU A 142 17.70 2.41 -4.15
CA LEU A 142 16.79 2.96 -5.16
C LEU A 142 15.57 3.61 -4.50
N ASP A 143 14.99 2.97 -3.48
CA ASP A 143 13.94 3.51 -2.65
C ASP A 143 14.43 4.76 -1.92
N GLU A 144 15.64 4.80 -1.37
CA GLU A 144 16.23 5.96 -0.72
C GLU A 144 16.38 7.12 -1.71
N VAL A 145 16.88 6.86 -2.93
CA VAL A 145 16.96 7.86 -4.00
C VAL A 145 15.57 8.32 -4.44
N ALA A 146 14.61 7.41 -4.57
CA ALA A 146 13.22 7.74 -4.85
C ALA A 146 12.62 8.55 -3.69
N ARG A 147 12.92 8.20 -2.44
CA ARG A 147 12.51 8.90 -1.23
C ARG A 147 13.16 10.28 -1.12
N ASP A 148 14.39 10.46 -1.60
CA ASP A 148 15.07 11.75 -1.64
C ASP A 148 14.52 12.64 -2.77
N ARG A 149 13.96 12.01 -3.82
CA ARG A 149 13.13 12.70 -4.83
C ARG A 149 11.74 13.04 -4.31
N ILE A 150 11.34 12.50 -3.14
CA ILE A 150 10.05 12.69 -2.50
C ILE A 150 10.20 13.63 -1.30
N SER A 151 9.30 14.60 -1.14
CA SER A 151 9.41 15.44 0.07
C SER A 151 9.19 14.58 1.31
N LEU A 152 9.92 14.83 2.40
CA LEU A 152 9.69 14.16 3.70
C LEU A 152 8.21 14.24 4.12
N HIS A 153 7.53 15.29 3.68
CA HIS A 153 6.11 15.51 3.90
C HIS A 153 5.23 14.49 3.17
N ASP A 154 5.49 14.22 1.88
CA ASP A 154 4.76 13.22 1.10
C ASP A 154 5.02 11.80 1.59
N LEU A 155 6.25 11.50 1.99
CA LEU A 155 6.60 10.21 2.57
C LEU A 155 5.82 9.96 3.87
N ASN A 156 5.64 10.99 4.69
CA ASN A 156 4.82 10.91 5.90
C ASN A 156 3.33 10.79 5.56
N ASN A 157 2.85 11.48 4.53
CA ASN A 157 1.46 11.37 4.06
C ASN A 157 1.17 9.94 3.59
N ILE A 158 2.01 9.34 2.74
CA ILE A 158 1.89 7.95 2.29
C ILE A 158 1.89 6.99 3.48
N ARG A 159 2.83 7.15 4.42
CA ARG A 159 2.93 6.30 5.63
C ARG A 159 1.72 6.40 6.55
N ILE A 160 1.17 7.60 6.75
CA ILE A 160 -0.01 7.81 7.60
C ILE A 160 -1.24 7.21 6.93
N SER A 161 -1.35 7.41 5.62
CA SER A 161 -2.44 6.88 4.79
C SER A 161 -2.49 5.36 4.80
N ASN A 162 -1.34 4.71 4.66
CA ASN A 162 -1.25 3.24 4.67
C ASN A 162 -1.46 2.62 6.06
N LYS A 163 -1.48 3.43 7.13
CA LYS A 163 -1.75 2.97 8.51
C LYS A 163 -3.21 3.12 8.93
N VAL A 164 -4.08 3.62 8.05
CA VAL A 164 -5.50 3.76 8.39
C VAL A 164 -6.10 2.36 8.55
N PRO A 165 -6.80 2.05 9.66
CA PRO A 165 -7.22 0.68 9.98
C PRO A 165 -8.04 -0.05 8.93
N TRP A 166 -8.75 0.66 8.05
CA TRP A 166 -9.46 0.04 6.94
C TRP A 166 -8.55 -0.22 5.72
N VAL A 167 -7.45 0.51 5.52
CA VAL A 167 -6.42 0.21 4.51
C VAL A 167 -5.74 -1.12 4.83
N ILE A 168 -5.40 -1.34 6.10
CA ILE A 168 -4.82 -2.61 6.58
C ILE A 168 -5.79 -3.79 6.37
N ARG A 169 -7.11 -3.56 6.46
CA ARG A 169 -8.13 -4.58 6.21
C ARG A 169 -8.33 -4.88 4.72
N VAL A 170 -8.07 -3.89 3.87
CA VAL A 170 -8.17 -3.94 2.42
C VAL A 170 -6.93 -4.61 1.82
N ASP A 171 -5.75 -4.29 2.33
CA ASP A 171 -4.46 -4.90 1.94
C ASP A 171 -4.55 -6.44 2.01
N ASN A 172 -5.16 -6.95 3.09
CA ASN A 172 -5.39 -8.39 3.30
C ASN A 172 -6.53 -9.01 2.45
N GLN A 173 -7.29 -8.21 1.69
CA GLN A 173 -8.39 -8.67 0.82
C GLN A 173 -8.06 -8.55 -0.67
N LEU A 174 -7.04 -7.77 -1.02
CA LEU A 174 -6.61 -7.54 -2.38
C LEU A 174 -5.62 -8.62 -2.80
N GLN A 175 -6.10 -9.85 -2.95
CA GLN A 175 -5.30 -10.96 -3.50
C GLN A 175 -5.06 -10.84 -5.02
N GLU A 176 -5.65 -9.84 -5.68
CA GLU A 176 -5.45 -9.55 -7.10
C GLU A 176 -5.33 -8.04 -7.33
N HIS A 177 -4.49 -7.67 -8.32
CA HIS A 177 -4.18 -6.33 -8.79
C HIS A 177 -5.30 -5.30 -8.57
N TRP A 178 -5.06 -4.29 -7.74
CA TRP A 178 -6.05 -3.24 -7.47
C TRP A 178 -5.60 -1.91 -8.06
N GLY A 179 -6.56 -1.10 -8.55
CA GLY A 179 -6.20 0.05 -9.35
C GLY A 179 -7.35 0.83 -9.96
N PHE A 180 -7.01 1.69 -10.94
CA PHE A 180 -7.96 2.59 -11.59
C PHE A 180 -7.83 2.54 -13.10
N VAL A 181 -8.93 2.85 -13.77
CA VAL A 181 -8.90 3.31 -15.16
C VAL A 181 -8.57 4.81 -15.14
N CYS A 182 -7.62 5.24 -15.97
CA CYS A 182 -7.29 6.64 -16.19
C CYS A 182 -7.54 7.02 -17.66
N ILE A 183 -8.53 7.88 -17.91
CA ILE A 183 -8.94 8.31 -19.25
C ILE A 183 -8.24 9.62 -19.62
N ARG A 184 -7.51 9.63 -20.74
CA ARG A 184 -6.94 10.85 -21.32
C ARG A 184 -8.05 11.64 -22.01
N THR A 185 -8.15 12.94 -21.71
CA THR A 185 -9.16 13.82 -22.33
C THR A 185 -8.56 15.02 -23.04
N SER A 186 -7.23 15.05 -23.23
CA SER A 186 -6.52 16.09 -23.97
C SER A 186 -5.43 15.48 -24.85
N PHE A 187 -5.56 15.65 -26.17
CA PHE A 187 -4.68 15.01 -27.16
C PHE A 187 -3.71 15.97 -27.86
N HIS A 188 -3.60 17.22 -27.40
CA HIS A 188 -2.84 18.27 -28.09
C HIS A 188 -1.31 18.20 -27.93
N ASP A 189 -0.80 17.49 -26.91
CA ASP A 189 0.64 17.35 -26.65
C ASP A 189 0.97 15.95 -26.08
N ASP A 190 1.53 15.10 -26.94
CA ASP A 190 1.92 13.74 -26.57
C ASP A 190 3.19 13.69 -25.71
N SER A 191 4.07 14.69 -25.82
CA SER A 191 5.28 14.76 -25.00
C SER A 191 4.90 15.07 -23.54
N ALA A 192 4.02 16.05 -23.36
CA ALA A 192 3.47 16.39 -22.05
C ALA A 192 2.70 15.20 -21.43
N TRP A 193 1.90 14.49 -22.24
CA TRP A 193 1.19 13.30 -21.79
C TRP A 193 2.12 12.19 -21.32
N ARG A 194 3.18 11.86 -22.09
CA ARG A 194 4.17 10.86 -21.68
C ARG A 194 4.90 11.26 -20.40
N HIS A 195 5.18 12.55 -20.22
CA HIS A 195 5.76 13.07 -18.98
C HIS A 195 4.80 12.89 -17.80
N PHE A 196 3.53 13.22 -17.98
CA PHE A 196 2.48 13.02 -16.97
C PHE A 196 2.38 11.53 -16.58
N GLN A 197 2.31 10.62 -17.55
CA GLN A 197 2.29 9.17 -17.29
C GLN A 197 3.53 8.71 -16.53
N TYR A 198 4.71 9.21 -16.88
CA TYR A 198 5.96 8.88 -16.18
C TYR A 198 5.89 9.34 -14.70
N GLN A 199 5.53 10.60 -14.44
CA GLN A 199 5.40 11.11 -13.07
C GLN A 199 4.34 10.34 -12.27
N PHE A 200 3.22 10.02 -12.91
CA PHE A 200 2.16 9.23 -12.28
C PHE A 200 2.71 7.85 -11.91
N LYS A 201 3.33 7.12 -12.86
CA LYS A 201 3.95 5.80 -12.63
C LYS A 201 4.95 5.79 -11.49
N GLU A 202 5.83 6.79 -11.42
CA GLU A 202 6.77 6.93 -10.30
C GLU A 202 6.04 7.08 -8.94
N ALA A 203 4.85 7.70 -8.92
CA ALA A 203 4.02 7.77 -7.72
C ALA A 203 3.27 6.45 -7.42
N ILE A 204 2.90 5.68 -8.45
CA ILE A 204 2.21 4.38 -8.37
C ILE A 204 3.13 3.27 -7.83
N ASP A 205 4.37 3.20 -8.33
CA ASP A 205 5.32 2.13 -8.00
C ASP A 205 5.64 2.09 -6.50
N LEU A 206 5.36 3.18 -5.79
CA LEU A 206 5.47 3.32 -4.35
C LEU A 206 4.22 2.85 -3.58
N GLY A 207 3.06 2.81 -4.24
CA GLY A 207 1.74 2.52 -3.68
C GLY A 207 1.20 1.11 -3.99
N LEU A 208 1.93 0.26 -4.73
CA LEU A 208 1.54 -1.11 -5.12
C LEU A 208 0.17 -1.16 -5.84
N THR A 209 -0.02 -0.31 -6.85
CA THR A 209 -1.28 -0.15 -7.59
C THR A 209 -1.13 -0.39 -9.09
N PHE A 210 -2.24 -0.70 -9.76
CA PHE A 210 -2.31 -0.79 -11.22
C PHE A 210 -3.07 0.41 -11.82
N ILE A 211 -2.67 0.87 -13.01
CA ILE A 211 -3.49 1.78 -13.82
C ILE A 211 -3.63 1.25 -15.24
N GLN A 212 -4.89 1.16 -15.67
CA GLN A 212 -5.26 0.98 -17.07
C GLN A 212 -5.41 2.36 -17.72
N TRP A 213 -4.52 2.68 -18.64
CA TRP A 213 -4.56 3.93 -19.41
C TRP A 213 -5.50 3.78 -20.60
N ILE A 214 -6.45 4.70 -20.76
CA ILE A 214 -7.36 4.75 -21.91
C ILE A 214 -7.07 6.02 -22.71
N GLU A 215 -6.63 5.84 -23.95
CA GLU A 215 -6.19 6.90 -24.86
C GLU A 215 -7.04 6.92 -26.13
N ASP A 216 -8.37 6.94 -25.97
CA ASP A 216 -9.33 7.00 -27.07
C ASP A 216 -9.65 8.45 -27.44
N PRO A 217 -9.31 8.93 -28.66
CA PRO A 217 -9.53 10.30 -29.11
C PRO A 217 -10.99 10.78 -29.06
N VAL A 218 -11.97 9.86 -28.98
CA VAL A 218 -13.38 10.21 -28.78
C VAL A 218 -13.61 11.03 -27.50
N ASN A 219 -12.69 10.94 -26.54
CA ASN A 219 -12.74 11.66 -25.27
C ASN A 219 -12.01 13.02 -25.28
N ASP A 220 -11.49 13.48 -26.44
CA ASP A 220 -10.80 14.77 -26.51
C ASP A 220 -11.77 15.91 -26.14
N ASN A 221 -11.41 16.66 -25.09
CA ASN A 221 -12.21 17.73 -24.50
C ASN A 221 -13.65 17.33 -24.11
N ALA A 222 -13.90 16.03 -23.87
CA ALA A 222 -15.21 15.53 -23.49
C ALA A 222 -15.68 16.10 -22.14
N ALA A 223 -16.99 16.33 -22.03
CA ALA A 223 -17.58 16.75 -20.77
C ALA A 223 -17.59 15.60 -19.76
N LEU A 224 -17.70 15.91 -18.47
CA LEU A 224 -17.67 14.90 -17.40
C LEU A 224 -18.77 13.85 -17.59
N GLU A 225 -19.95 14.26 -18.04
CA GLU A 225 -21.09 13.39 -18.27
C GLU A 225 -20.81 12.36 -19.37
N ASP A 226 -20.17 12.81 -20.45
CA ASP A 226 -19.79 11.96 -21.59
C ASP A 226 -18.73 10.94 -21.17
N ILE A 227 -17.72 11.39 -20.41
CA ILE A 227 -16.66 10.52 -19.90
C ILE A 227 -17.22 9.50 -18.90
N CYS A 228 -18.15 9.91 -18.02
CA CYS A 228 -18.83 8.99 -17.12
C CYS A 228 -19.67 7.96 -17.90
N GLY A 229 -20.34 8.38 -18.97
CA GLY A 229 -21.04 7.47 -19.89
C GLY A 229 -20.08 6.47 -20.54
N TYR A 230 -18.96 6.96 -21.07
CA TYR A 230 -17.92 6.15 -21.71
C TYR A 230 -17.33 5.11 -20.74
N PHE A 231 -17.00 5.52 -19.51
CA PHE A 231 -16.51 4.61 -18.47
C PHE A 231 -17.53 3.52 -18.12
N ARG A 232 -18.82 3.86 -18.02
CA ARG A 232 -19.88 2.86 -17.79
C ARG A 232 -19.95 1.85 -18.94
N ASN A 233 -19.81 2.29 -20.19
CA ASN A 233 -19.77 1.39 -21.33
C ASN A 233 -18.54 0.45 -21.26
N LEU A 234 -17.35 0.97 -20.92
CA LEU A 234 -16.16 0.12 -20.72
C LEU A 234 -16.40 -0.96 -19.65
N ARG A 235 -17.01 -0.57 -18.53
CA ARG A 235 -17.37 -1.50 -17.46
C ARG A 235 -18.37 -2.56 -17.93
N ASP A 236 -19.46 -2.13 -18.53
CA ASP A 236 -20.58 -2.99 -18.91
C ASP A 236 -20.21 -3.94 -20.06
N GLU A 237 -19.26 -3.54 -20.91
CA GLU A 237 -18.65 -4.37 -21.96
C GLU A 237 -17.51 -5.27 -21.46
N GLY A 238 -17.14 -5.21 -20.18
CA GLY A 238 -16.06 -6.02 -19.60
C GLY A 238 -14.66 -5.65 -20.11
N LYS A 239 -14.46 -4.40 -20.55
CA LYS A 239 -13.18 -3.88 -21.04
C LYS A 239 -12.27 -3.32 -19.94
N ILE A 240 -12.77 -3.24 -18.71
CA ILE A 240 -11.98 -2.88 -17.53
C ILE A 240 -11.27 -4.14 -17.02
N GLU A 241 -9.96 -4.04 -16.81
CA GLU A 241 -9.18 -5.18 -16.31
C GLU A 241 -9.70 -5.66 -14.93
N PRO A 242 -9.69 -6.98 -14.67
CA PRO A 242 -10.09 -7.53 -13.38
C PRO A 242 -9.31 -6.91 -12.21
N GLY A 243 -10.01 -6.64 -11.11
CA GLY A 243 -9.42 -6.04 -9.90
C GLY A 243 -9.37 -4.51 -9.89
N LEU A 244 -9.61 -3.83 -11.03
CA LEU A 244 -9.73 -2.37 -11.07
C LEU A 244 -11.09 -1.89 -10.58
N ARG A 245 -11.11 -0.67 -10.02
CA ARG A 245 -12.37 -0.06 -9.55
C ARG A 245 -13.34 0.21 -10.69
N GLN A 246 -14.61 -0.11 -10.43
CA GLN A 246 -15.71 0.00 -11.39
C GLN A 246 -16.78 1.04 -11.00
N ASP A 247 -16.62 1.66 -9.83
CA ASP A 247 -17.54 2.66 -9.27
C ASP A 247 -16.94 4.08 -9.25
N ALA A 248 -15.64 4.21 -9.51
CA ALA A 248 -14.92 5.47 -9.68
C ALA A 248 -13.76 5.30 -10.67
N PHE A 249 -13.36 6.39 -11.31
CA PHE A 249 -12.27 6.40 -12.28
C PHE A 249 -11.51 7.73 -12.26
N LEU A 250 -10.35 7.75 -12.92
CA LEU A 250 -9.51 8.91 -13.07
C LEU A 250 -9.58 9.46 -14.50
N TYR A 251 -9.38 10.77 -14.66
CA TYR A 251 -9.18 11.37 -15.96
C TYR A 251 -8.19 12.53 -15.91
N ALA A 252 -7.54 12.80 -17.03
CA ALA A 252 -6.53 13.86 -17.16
C ALA A 252 -6.88 14.80 -18.32
N ASP A 253 -7.31 16.02 -17.96
CA ASP A 253 -7.52 17.13 -18.88
C ASP A 253 -6.21 17.89 -19.16
N THR A 254 -6.28 18.88 -20.05
CA THR A 254 -5.12 19.72 -20.42
C THR A 254 -4.44 20.33 -19.19
N ALA A 255 -5.22 20.78 -18.21
CA ALA A 255 -4.68 21.44 -17.03
C ALA A 255 -4.02 20.45 -16.06
N ALA A 256 -4.55 19.23 -15.94
CA ALA A 256 -3.93 18.13 -15.22
C ALA A 256 -2.60 17.71 -15.85
N ILE A 257 -2.55 17.56 -17.18
CA ILE A 257 -1.32 17.20 -17.90
C ILE A 257 -0.24 18.28 -17.71
N GLN A 258 -0.58 19.55 -17.94
CA GLN A 258 0.37 20.66 -17.81
C GLN A 258 0.88 20.86 -16.38
N SER A 259 0.04 20.56 -15.37
CA SER A 259 0.47 20.65 -13.97
C SER A 259 1.64 19.71 -13.60
N SER A 260 1.95 18.71 -14.44
CA SER A 260 3.12 17.85 -14.26
C SER A 260 4.42 18.43 -14.84
N LEU A 261 4.32 19.40 -15.76
CA LEU A 261 5.45 20.06 -16.42
C LEU A 261 5.89 21.32 -15.67
N ASP A 262 4.95 22.03 -15.06
CA ASP A 262 5.23 23.19 -14.23
C ASP A 262 6.04 22.74 -13.00
N HIS A 263 7.34 23.02 -13.01
CA HIS A 263 8.34 22.53 -12.07
C HIS A 263 8.11 22.98 -10.60
N CYS A 264 7.09 22.46 -9.94
CA CYS A 264 6.93 22.65 -8.50
C CYS A 264 7.74 21.59 -7.74
N PRO A 265 8.52 21.96 -6.71
CA PRO A 265 9.04 20.98 -5.78
C PRO A 265 7.85 20.26 -5.14
N LEU A 266 8.06 19.00 -4.78
CA LEU A 266 7.10 18.30 -3.97
C LEU A 266 6.80 19.10 -2.68
N PRO A 267 5.53 19.20 -2.26
CA PRO A 267 4.41 18.30 -2.57
C PRO A 267 3.50 18.70 -3.75
N GLU A 268 3.83 19.72 -4.54
CA GLU A 268 2.93 20.31 -5.56
C GLU A 268 3.15 19.79 -6.99
N ARG A 269 3.52 18.52 -7.17
CA ARG A 269 3.70 17.94 -8.52
C ARG A 269 2.39 17.40 -9.07
N GLY A 270 1.71 18.24 -9.84
CA GLY A 270 0.59 17.87 -10.68
C GLY A 270 -0.62 17.25 -9.98
N TYR A 271 -1.70 17.12 -10.72
CA TYR A 271 -2.92 16.49 -10.24
C TYR A 271 -3.58 15.67 -11.32
N VAL A 272 -4.46 14.77 -10.89
CA VAL A 272 -5.41 14.05 -11.75
C VAL A 272 -6.83 14.37 -11.27
N LEU A 273 -7.81 14.25 -12.15
CA LEU A 273 -9.21 14.36 -11.75
C LEU A 273 -9.76 12.98 -11.45
N ALA A 274 -10.60 12.88 -10.44
CA ALA A 274 -11.32 11.67 -10.11
C ALA A 274 -12.81 11.91 -10.15
N ALA A 275 -13.52 10.95 -10.73
CA ALA A 275 -14.94 11.07 -11.04
C ALA A 275 -15.75 9.93 -10.42
N ASP A 276 -16.99 10.26 -10.05
CA ASP A 276 -18.02 9.29 -9.71
C ASP A 276 -18.64 8.75 -11.01
N ALA A 277 -18.50 7.45 -11.26
CA ALA A 277 -19.04 6.78 -12.45
C ALA A 277 -20.58 6.89 -12.56
N SER A 278 -21.26 7.12 -11.42
CA SER A 278 -22.71 7.28 -11.34
C SER A 278 -23.17 8.74 -11.41
N HIS A 279 -22.26 9.69 -11.63
CA HIS A 279 -22.62 11.09 -11.77
C HIS A 279 -23.66 11.32 -12.87
N ASP A 280 -24.58 12.23 -12.58
CA ASP A 280 -25.72 12.59 -13.41
C ASP A 280 -26.04 14.07 -13.14
N ALA A 281 -25.71 14.93 -14.10
CA ALA A 281 -25.88 16.37 -14.00
C ALA A 281 -27.35 16.82 -14.02
N THR A 282 -28.27 15.94 -14.43
CA THR A 282 -29.72 16.26 -14.50
C THR A 282 -30.42 16.08 -13.17
N LYS A 283 -29.82 15.29 -12.27
CA LYS A 283 -30.31 15.17 -10.91
C LYS A 283 -29.93 16.43 -10.15
N LEU A 284 -30.94 17.10 -9.58
CA LEU A 284 -30.72 18.12 -8.55
C LEU A 284 -29.67 17.58 -7.58
N PRO A 285 -28.69 18.39 -7.13
CA PRO A 285 -27.68 17.92 -6.20
C PRO A 285 -28.37 17.38 -4.95
N THR A 286 -28.64 16.08 -4.92
CA THR A 286 -29.15 15.36 -3.75
C THR A 286 -28.09 15.32 -2.65
N TYR A 287 -26.90 15.80 -3.00
CA TYR A 287 -25.69 15.83 -2.22
C TYR A 287 -25.66 17.06 -1.33
N LYS A 288 -25.57 16.85 -0.01
CA LYS A 288 -25.13 17.92 0.88
C LYS A 288 -23.80 18.48 0.32
N HIS A 289 -23.70 19.82 0.16
CA HIS A 289 -22.47 20.57 -0.16
C HIS A 289 -22.05 20.77 -1.65
N GLY A 290 -22.92 20.59 -2.64
CA GLY A 290 -22.68 21.10 -4.01
C GLY A 290 -21.52 20.45 -4.78
N PHE A 291 -21.35 19.14 -4.63
CA PHE A 291 -20.41 18.33 -5.41
C PHE A 291 -20.84 18.24 -6.89
N LYS A 292 -19.89 18.41 -7.82
CA LYS A 292 -20.13 18.47 -9.27
C LYS A 292 -19.71 17.20 -10.02
N GLY A 293 -19.60 16.05 -9.34
CA GLY A 293 -19.26 14.78 -9.98
C GLY A 293 -17.77 14.45 -10.08
N SER A 294 -16.87 15.45 -9.96
CA SER A 294 -15.42 15.21 -9.93
C SER A 294 -14.65 16.09 -8.93
N VAL A 295 -13.41 15.68 -8.61
CA VAL A 295 -12.44 16.43 -7.79
C VAL A 295 -11.02 16.33 -8.36
N ARG A 296 -10.18 17.33 -8.09
CA ARG A 296 -8.74 17.25 -8.35
C ARG A 296 -8.07 16.49 -7.22
N VAL A 297 -7.06 15.68 -7.51
CA VAL A 297 -6.28 14.95 -6.53
C VAL A 297 -4.81 14.99 -6.91
N ALA A 298 -3.94 15.35 -5.97
CA ALA A 298 -2.50 15.31 -6.21
C ALA A 298 -2.07 13.90 -6.63
N LEU A 299 -1.11 13.79 -7.56
CA LEU A 299 -0.63 12.49 -8.05
C LEU A 299 -0.17 11.57 -6.91
N THR A 300 0.52 12.13 -5.92
CA THR A 300 1.00 11.42 -4.72
C THR A 300 -0.09 11.07 -3.71
N GLY A 301 -1.24 11.76 -3.77
CA GLY A 301 -2.37 11.59 -2.85
C GLY A 301 -3.58 10.86 -3.44
N ALA A 302 -3.54 10.54 -4.75
CA ALA A 302 -4.59 9.83 -5.45
C ALA A 302 -4.95 8.54 -4.70
N PHE A 303 -3.96 7.70 -4.42
CA PHE A 303 -4.16 6.39 -3.80
C PHE A 303 -4.79 6.49 -2.41
N THR A 304 -4.21 7.29 -1.51
CA THR A 304 -4.75 7.57 -0.18
C THR A 304 -6.22 7.98 -0.20
N THR A 305 -6.57 8.86 -1.14
CA THR A 305 -7.91 9.40 -1.26
C THR A 305 -8.89 8.29 -1.69
N PHE A 306 -8.48 7.40 -2.60
CA PHE A 306 -9.37 6.37 -3.16
C PHE A 306 -9.44 5.05 -2.43
N TYR A 307 -8.50 4.79 -1.53
CA TYR A 307 -8.56 3.65 -0.62
C TYR A 307 -9.91 3.68 0.17
N ALA A 308 -10.49 4.85 0.47
CA ALA A 308 -11.56 5.10 1.47
C ALA A 308 -12.91 4.36 1.35
N ARG A 309 -13.09 3.40 0.45
CA ARG A 309 -14.35 2.67 0.33
C ARG A 309 -14.21 1.25 -0.20
N LEU A 310 -13.86 0.32 0.67
CA LEU A 310 -14.07 -1.11 0.45
C LEU A 310 -14.89 -1.66 1.61
N ILE A 311 -16.19 -1.40 1.56
CA ILE A 311 -17.20 -2.28 2.17
C ILE A 311 -18.01 -2.82 0.98
N PRO A 312 -18.13 -4.15 0.81
CA PRO A 312 -18.93 -4.74 -0.26
C PRO A 312 -20.38 -4.26 -0.17
N ARG A 313 -21.02 -3.99 -1.32
CA ARG A 313 -22.48 -3.79 -1.37
C ARG A 313 -23.17 -5.01 -0.74
N GLY A 314 -23.97 -4.81 0.31
CA GLY A 314 -24.77 -5.87 0.92
C GLY A 314 -24.11 -6.60 2.09
N SER A 315 -23.13 -5.98 2.76
CA SER A 315 -22.67 -6.44 4.08
C SER A 315 -23.86 -6.43 5.07
N PRO A 316 -24.02 -7.41 5.98
CA PRO A 316 -25.09 -7.40 7.00
C PRO A 316 -25.08 -6.19 7.95
N LYS A 317 -24.04 -5.34 7.88
CA LYS A 317 -23.97 -4.04 8.54
C LYS A 317 -24.66 -2.91 7.74
N ASP A 318 -25.06 -3.16 6.50
CA ASP A 318 -25.94 -2.32 5.68
C ASP A 318 -27.40 -2.71 5.97
N ASN A 319 -28.01 -2.11 7.00
CA ASN A 319 -29.45 -2.20 7.17
C ASN A 319 -30.12 -1.08 6.35
N PRO A 320 -30.73 -1.36 5.18
CA PRO A 320 -31.32 -0.33 4.32
C PRO A 320 -32.49 0.41 4.97
N ALA A 321 -33.08 -0.12 6.04
CA ALA A 321 -34.16 0.52 6.78
C ALA A 321 -33.68 1.60 7.78
N ALA A 322 -32.38 1.63 8.12
CA ALA A 322 -31.80 2.64 9.02
C ALA A 322 -31.32 3.92 8.29
N GLU A 323 -31.27 3.93 6.95
CA GLU A 323 -30.65 4.98 6.14
C GLU A 323 -31.65 5.86 5.38
N HIS A 324 -32.78 6.22 5.99
CA HIS A 324 -33.79 7.01 5.29
C HIS A 324 -33.41 8.48 4.98
N ASN A 325 -32.20 8.96 5.34
CA ASN A 325 -31.70 10.30 4.99
C ASN A 325 -30.16 10.44 4.88
N LEU A 326 -29.42 9.36 4.64
CA LEU A 326 -27.95 9.38 4.51
C LEU A 326 -27.46 8.77 3.18
N ARG A 327 -27.99 9.25 2.05
CA ARG A 327 -27.29 9.09 0.78
C ARG A 327 -26.14 10.09 0.67
N GLN A 328 -25.00 9.72 1.28
CA GLN A 328 -23.61 9.76 0.73
C GLN A 328 -22.56 9.64 1.85
N SER A 329 -21.47 8.86 1.64
CA SER A 329 -20.25 9.00 2.47
C SER A 329 -18.94 8.63 1.72
N TRP A 330 -18.58 9.46 0.76
CA TRP A 330 -17.19 9.79 0.43
C TRP A 330 -16.58 10.71 1.52
N GLU A 331 -17.13 10.68 2.74
CA GLU A 331 -17.38 11.86 3.59
C GLU A 331 -16.16 12.78 3.78
N VAL A 332 -16.04 13.88 3.03
CA VAL A 332 -16.85 14.44 1.95
C VAL A 332 -15.90 14.74 0.80
N ILE A 333 -15.73 13.76 -0.11
CA ILE A 333 -14.57 13.54 -1.01
C ILE A 333 -13.32 14.17 -0.39
N TYR A 334 -12.97 13.57 0.75
CA TYR A 334 -12.34 14.10 1.95
C TYR A 334 -11.95 15.60 1.94
N LYS A 335 -12.97 16.44 2.16
CA LYS A 335 -12.98 17.91 2.27
C LYS A 335 -12.30 18.67 1.11
N ARG A 336 -12.50 18.13 -0.11
CA ARG A 336 -12.15 18.71 -1.42
C ARG A 336 -10.63 18.95 -1.61
N ALA A 337 -9.77 17.96 -1.39
CA ALA A 337 -8.39 17.93 -1.93
C ALA A 337 -7.59 19.27 -1.95
N LYS A 338 -7.59 20.01 -0.82
CA LYS A 338 -7.34 21.47 -0.73
C LYS A 338 -6.03 22.01 -1.35
N PHE A 339 -6.18 22.98 -2.27
CA PHE A 339 -5.60 24.32 -2.12
C PHE A 339 -6.72 25.35 -2.23
N ASP A 340 -6.81 26.24 -1.24
CA ASP A 340 -7.43 27.55 -1.42
C ASP A 340 -6.26 28.52 -1.66
N GLY A 341 -6.37 29.36 -2.69
CA GLY A 341 -5.30 30.26 -3.15
C GLY A 341 -4.84 31.33 -2.14
N SER A 342 -5.32 31.29 -0.89
CA SER A 342 -4.86 32.10 0.24
C SER A 342 -4.02 31.31 1.27
N GLN A 343 -3.81 30.00 1.10
CA GLN A 343 -2.97 29.17 1.99
C GLN A 343 -1.63 28.81 1.33
N THR A 344 -0.57 29.49 1.74
CA THR A 344 0.80 29.39 1.19
C THR A 344 1.66 28.23 1.74
N ALA A 345 1.08 27.18 2.34
CA ALA A 345 1.81 25.93 2.63
C ALA A 345 0.89 24.79 3.13
N TYR A 346 1.18 23.55 2.72
CA TYR A 346 0.76 22.34 3.44
C TYR A 346 1.98 21.56 4.01
N PRO A 347 1.94 21.18 5.31
CA PRO A 347 0.94 21.59 6.29
C PRO A 347 1.22 23.04 6.73
N PRO A 348 0.21 23.76 7.25
CA PRO A 348 0.41 25.11 7.75
C PRO A 348 1.39 25.08 8.93
N VAL A 349 2.33 26.02 8.96
CA VAL A 349 3.18 26.20 10.14
C VAL A 349 2.32 26.75 11.27
N SER A 350 2.09 25.92 12.28
CA SER A 350 1.66 26.34 13.62
C SER A 350 2.69 25.83 14.63
N ILE A 351 2.88 26.62 15.70
CA ILE A 351 3.85 26.38 16.79
C ILE A 351 3.64 25.00 17.49
N MET A 352 2.56 24.27 17.18
CA MET A 352 2.24 22.91 17.64
C MET A 352 2.81 21.73 16.83
N ASN A 353 3.87 21.91 16.03
CA ASN A 353 4.74 20.79 15.63
C ASN A 353 5.55 20.18 16.82
N ARG A 354 5.12 20.42 18.06
CA ARG A 354 5.84 20.02 19.29
C ARG A 354 5.22 18.89 20.10
N GLY A 355 4.04 18.37 19.75
CA GLY A 355 3.47 17.25 20.51
C GLY A 355 2.29 16.60 19.80
N TRP A 356 2.59 15.77 18.81
CA TRP A 356 1.75 14.74 18.21
C TRP A 356 0.37 14.53 18.88
N TYR A 357 -0.69 15.14 18.32
CA TYR A 357 -2.10 14.77 18.53
C TYR A 357 -2.68 14.96 19.95
N ASP A 358 -3.84 15.66 20.11
CA ASP A 358 -5.00 15.28 20.99
C ASP A 358 -6.01 16.42 21.35
N PRO A 359 -7.23 16.19 21.90
CA PRO A 359 -8.04 14.97 22.13
C PRO A 359 -9.59 15.10 21.92
N ILE A 360 -10.09 16.14 21.24
CA ILE A 360 -11.56 16.35 21.11
C ILE A 360 -12.18 15.46 20.01
N HIS A 361 -11.37 14.86 19.14
CA HIS A 361 -11.84 14.33 17.86
C HIS A 361 -12.53 12.96 17.88
N ASP A 362 -12.54 12.23 19.00
CA ASP A 362 -13.27 10.94 19.09
C ASP A 362 -14.48 10.92 20.04
N ILE A 363 -14.69 11.93 20.90
CA ILE A 363 -15.80 11.88 21.89
C ILE A 363 -17.19 11.93 21.22
N ILE A 364 -17.29 12.37 19.96
CA ILE A 364 -18.57 12.41 19.24
C ILE A 364 -18.79 11.17 18.34
N ILE A 365 -17.75 10.40 18.03
CA ILE A 365 -17.87 9.23 17.15
C ILE A 365 -18.44 8.00 17.90
N GLN A 366 -18.41 7.98 19.24
CA GLN A 366 -18.90 6.86 20.05
C GLN A 366 -19.65 7.27 21.33
N ASN A 367 -20.75 8.01 21.21
CA ASN A 367 -21.85 7.77 22.17
C ASN A 367 -22.76 6.61 21.69
N THR A 368 -22.21 5.71 20.87
CA THR A 368 -22.74 4.40 20.46
C THR A 368 -21.60 3.43 20.25
#